data_AF-S9QEW5-F1
#
_entry.id   AF-S9QEW5-F1
#
_cell.length_a   1.000
_cell.length_b   1.000
_cell.length_c   1.000
_cell.angle_alpha   90.00
_cell.angle_beta   90.00
_cell.angle_gamma   90.00
#
_symmetry.space_group_name_H-M   'P 1'
#
loop_
_entity.id
_entity.type
_entity.pdbx_description
1 polymer ?
#
loop_
_entity_poly.entity_id
_entity_poly.type
_entity_poly.pdbx_seq_one_letter_code
_entity_poly.pdbx_strand_id
1 'polypeptide(L)'
;MMNEELLSDVAEHTGQAGTQEAEHTVHTVLEVLSERLSWPVIEAVADDLPGSLTAGMREGVDRQDFNLAEFQARVADRMRVPLGRAVELTGVVCRFLAEALSPGTLHRLREELPEPMGALFSPRESGERFEPVHLEPSRGTLAEGRPGSTHPLSEASPERAQSQSVARTDNPHGDTKLSSATGLTQEREGETLATGHLGSNRPLSERK
;
A
#
# COMPACT_ATOMS: atom_id res chain seq x y z
N MET A 1 -20.51 -17.18 5.37
CA MET A 1 -20.64 -16.00 4.50
C MET A 1 -20.07 -14.75 5.15
N MET A 2 -20.67 -14.19 6.22
CA MET A 2 -20.16 -12.98 6.88
C MET A 2 -18.65 -13.03 7.22
N ASN A 3 -18.15 -14.18 7.68
CA ASN A 3 -16.75 -14.35 8.08
C ASN A 3 -15.75 -14.30 6.91
N GLU A 4 -16.10 -14.87 5.75
CA GLU A 4 -15.21 -14.90 4.59
C GLU A 4 -15.12 -13.53 3.93
N GLU A 5 -16.23 -12.81 3.88
CA GLU A 5 -16.30 -11.44 3.37
C GLU A 5 -15.47 -10.50 4.26
N LEU A 6 -15.67 -10.56 5.58
CA LEU A 6 -14.89 -9.74 6.51
C LEU A 6 -13.39 -10.10 6.54
N LEU A 7 -13.03 -11.39 6.46
CA LEU A 7 -11.62 -11.79 6.38
C LEU A 7 -11.00 -11.42 5.02
N SER A 8 -11.80 -11.38 3.95
CA SER A 8 -11.39 -10.81 2.66
C SER A 8 -11.11 -9.32 2.79
N ASP A 9 -11.97 -8.56 3.48
CA ASP A 9 -11.76 -7.14 3.74
C ASP A 9 -10.49 -6.91 4.55
N VAL A 10 -10.24 -7.71 5.59
CA VAL A 10 -8.98 -7.63 6.36
C VAL A 10 -7.78 -7.96 5.47
N ALA A 11 -7.87 -8.99 4.62
CA ALA A 11 -6.78 -9.34 3.69
C ALA A 11 -6.50 -8.21 2.70
N GLU A 12 -7.53 -7.56 2.14
CA GLU A 12 -7.39 -6.43 1.22
C GLU A 12 -6.76 -5.21 1.92
N HIS A 13 -7.29 -4.81 3.07
CA HIS A 13 -6.82 -3.63 3.81
C HIS A 13 -5.42 -3.82 4.40
N THR A 14 -5.01 -5.06 4.64
CA THR A 14 -3.65 -5.36 5.07
C THR A 14 -2.74 -5.65 3.87
N GLY A 15 -3.23 -5.98 2.68
CA GLY A 15 -2.40 -6.37 1.54
C GLY A 15 -1.79 -7.78 1.71
N GLN A 16 -2.54 -8.69 2.31
CA GLN A 16 -2.15 -10.09 2.53
C GLN A 16 -2.57 -10.96 1.35
N ALA A 17 -1.88 -12.09 1.16
CA ALA A 17 -2.06 -12.95 0.00
C ALA A 17 -3.36 -13.77 0.02
N GLY A 18 -4.03 -13.86 1.19
CA GLY A 18 -5.32 -14.52 1.29
C GLY A 18 -5.88 -14.61 2.71
N THR A 19 -7.06 -15.24 2.80
CA THR A 19 -7.91 -15.34 4.00
C THR A 19 -7.21 -16.01 5.19
N GLN A 20 -6.29 -16.95 4.95
CA GLN A 20 -5.54 -17.65 6.01
C GLN A 20 -4.56 -16.72 6.75
N GLU A 21 -3.86 -15.85 6.02
CA GLU A 21 -2.98 -14.85 6.64
C GLU A 21 -3.80 -13.83 7.45
N ALA A 22 -4.99 -13.47 6.95
CA ALA A 22 -5.90 -12.57 7.62
C ALA A 22 -6.45 -13.17 8.91
N GLU A 23 -6.87 -14.44 8.85
CA GLU A 23 -7.31 -15.21 10.02
C GLU A 23 -6.19 -15.30 11.07
N HIS A 24 -4.96 -15.62 10.65
CA HIS A 24 -3.81 -15.66 11.57
C HIS A 24 -3.52 -14.29 12.21
N THR A 25 -3.66 -13.22 11.44
CA THR A 25 -3.49 -11.85 11.93
C THR A 25 -4.55 -11.49 12.97
N VAL A 26 -5.82 -11.76 12.69
CA VAL A 26 -6.94 -11.53 13.62
C VAL A 26 -6.74 -12.32 14.89
N HIS A 27 -6.40 -13.60 14.77
CA HIS A 27 -6.14 -14.50 15.90
C HIS A 27 -5.02 -13.97 16.78
N THR A 28 -3.90 -13.53 16.20
CA THR A 28 -2.75 -13.00 16.94
C THR A 28 -3.11 -11.72 17.69
N VAL A 29 -3.88 -10.83 17.07
CA VAL A 29 -4.34 -9.59 17.73
C VAL A 29 -5.30 -9.91 18.88
N LEU A 30 -6.24 -10.84 18.70
CA LEU A 30 -7.16 -11.28 19.76
C LEU A 30 -6.43 -11.97 20.91
N GLU A 31 -5.41 -12.77 20.61
CA GLU A 31 -4.56 -13.42 21.62
C GLU A 31 -3.88 -12.37 22.50
N VAL A 32 -3.17 -11.41 21.89
CA VAL A 32 -2.53 -10.32 22.66
C VAL A 32 -3.56 -9.48 23.41
N LEU A 33 -4.71 -9.16 22.81
CA LEU A 33 -5.77 -8.39 23.47
C LEU A 33 -6.30 -9.13 24.70
N SER A 34 -6.48 -10.45 24.62
CA SER A 34 -6.97 -11.29 25.72
C SER A 34 -6.05 -11.29 26.94
N GLU A 35 -4.75 -11.04 26.78
CA GLU A 35 -3.80 -10.89 27.91
C GLU A 35 -4.14 -9.70 28.82
N ARG A 36 -4.89 -8.69 28.33
CA ARG A 36 -5.32 -7.51 29.09
C ARG A 36 -6.78 -7.55 29.56
N LEU A 37 -7.63 -8.37 28.95
CA LEU A 37 -9.08 -8.37 29.23
C LEU A 37 -9.44 -9.26 30.41
N SER A 38 -10.54 -8.93 31.09
CA SER A 38 -11.15 -9.85 32.06
C SER A 38 -11.84 -11.02 31.36
N TRP A 39 -11.97 -12.15 32.06
CA TRP A 39 -12.70 -13.30 31.53
C TRP A 39 -14.14 -13.00 31.05
N PRO A 40 -14.98 -12.23 31.79
CA PRO A 40 -16.32 -11.87 31.30
C PRO A 40 -16.33 -11.12 29.97
N VAL A 41 -15.31 -10.30 29.69
CA VAL A 41 -15.21 -9.60 28.39
C VAL A 41 -14.70 -10.53 27.31
N ILE A 42 -13.74 -11.41 27.63
CA ILE A 42 -13.27 -12.46 26.69
C ILE A 42 -14.43 -13.37 26.27
N GLU A 43 -15.26 -13.81 27.21
CA GLU A 43 -16.42 -14.65 26.94
C GLU A 43 -17.44 -13.94 26.04
N ALA A 44 -17.75 -12.68 26.33
CA ALA A 44 -18.66 -11.89 25.49
C ALA A 44 -18.13 -11.68 24.06
N VAL A 45 -16.81 -11.49 23.89
CA VAL A 45 -16.17 -11.42 22.57
C VAL A 45 -16.22 -12.78 21.86
N ALA A 46 -16.03 -13.88 22.59
CA ALA A 46 -16.08 -15.22 22.02
C ALA A 46 -17.50 -15.62 21.57
N ASP A 47 -18.53 -15.14 22.24
CA ASP A 47 -19.94 -15.37 21.88
C ASP A 47 -20.35 -14.66 20.58
N ASP A 48 -19.75 -13.50 20.30
CA ASP A 48 -20.04 -12.69 19.11
C ASP A 48 -19.21 -13.12 17.88
N LEU A 49 -18.15 -13.92 18.07
CA LEU A 49 -17.19 -14.26 17.01
C LEU A 49 -17.20 -15.76 16.67
N PRO A 50 -16.80 -16.14 15.45
CA PRO A 50 -16.59 -17.53 15.09
C PRO A 50 -15.52 -18.19 15.96
N GLY A 51 -15.79 -19.43 16.41
CA GLY A 51 -14.88 -20.18 17.28
C GLY A 51 -13.46 -20.38 16.72
N SER A 52 -13.26 -20.33 15.40
CA SER A 52 -11.91 -20.42 14.81
C SER A 52 -11.04 -19.20 15.13
N LEU A 53 -11.64 -18.00 15.20
CA LEU A 53 -10.94 -16.76 15.53
C LEU A 53 -10.61 -16.67 17.02
N THR A 54 -11.45 -17.27 17.87
CA THR A 54 -11.36 -17.16 19.33
C THR A 54 -10.63 -18.33 19.99
N ALA A 55 -10.20 -19.33 19.21
CA ALA A 55 -9.55 -20.55 19.71
C ALA A 55 -8.27 -20.32 20.56
N GLY A 56 -7.64 -19.14 20.44
CA GLY A 56 -6.48 -18.74 21.24
C GLY A 56 -6.78 -17.79 22.40
N MET A 57 -8.01 -17.28 22.50
CA MET A 57 -8.37 -16.37 23.58
C MET A 57 -8.39 -17.12 24.90
N ARG A 58 -7.60 -16.65 25.85
CA ARG A 58 -7.53 -17.20 27.19
C ARG A 58 -7.42 -16.04 28.16
N GLU A 59 -8.04 -16.17 29.32
CA GLU A 59 -7.65 -15.32 30.44
C GLU A 59 -6.16 -15.60 30.73
N GLY A 60 -5.35 -14.54 30.66
CA GLY A 60 -3.97 -14.64 31.13
C GLY A 60 -3.99 -14.97 32.62
N VAL A 61 -3.22 -15.99 33.03
CA VAL A 61 -3.08 -16.38 34.44
C VAL A 61 -2.74 -15.16 35.32
N ASP A 62 -1.99 -14.21 34.74
CA ASP A 62 -1.80 -12.86 35.24
C ASP A 62 -2.27 -11.87 34.17
N ARG A 63 -3.44 -11.25 34.39
CA ARG A 63 -3.92 -10.13 33.56
C ARG A 63 -2.84 -9.05 33.51
N GLN A 64 -2.43 -8.67 32.30
CA GLN A 64 -1.32 -7.74 32.10
C GLN A 64 -1.83 -6.34 31.78
N ASP A 65 -1.33 -5.37 32.55
CA ASP A 65 -1.59 -3.98 32.28
C ASP A 65 -0.59 -3.41 31.27
N PHE A 66 -1.02 -3.29 30.02
CA PHE A 66 -0.27 -2.58 28.97
C PHE A 66 -1.10 -1.51 28.23
N ASN A 67 -0.41 -0.50 27.68
CA ASN A 67 -1.01 0.58 26.88
C ASN A 67 -1.01 0.25 25.38
N LEU A 68 -1.49 1.17 24.54
CA LEU A 68 -1.57 0.98 23.08
C LEU A 68 -0.21 0.72 22.41
N ALA A 69 0.86 1.41 22.83
CA ALA A 69 2.18 1.24 22.22
C ALA A 69 2.74 -0.16 22.52
N GLU A 70 2.59 -0.62 23.75
CA GLU A 70 2.99 -1.96 24.19
C GLU A 70 2.12 -3.05 23.53
N PHE A 71 0.81 -2.80 23.34
CA PHE A 71 -0.07 -3.68 22.56
C PHE A 71 0.45 -3.89 21.14
N GLN A 72 0.78 -2.80 20.45
CA GLN A 72 1.33 -2.84 19.08
C GLN A 72 2.72 -3.49 19.04
N ALA A 73 3.56 -3.26 20.05
CA ALA A 73 4.87 -3.91 20.15
C ALA A 73 4.75 -5.43 20.33
N ARG A 74 3.84 -5.91 21.18
CA ARG A 74 3.57 -7.34 21.37
C ARG A 74 3.05 -8.00 20.10
N VAL A 75 2.16 -7.32 19.38
CA VAL A 75 1.69 -7.79 18.06
C VAL A 75 2.85 -7.87 17.09
N ALA A 76 3.72 -6.86 17.05
CA ALA A 76 4.91 -6.85 16.19
C ALA A 76 5.83 -8.04 16.48
N ASP A 77 6.10 -8.30 17.77
CA ASP A 77 6.97 -9.40 18.21
C ASP A 77 6.37 -10.77 17.86
N ARG A 78 5.08 -10.98 18.12
CA ARG A 78 4.39 -12.25 17.88
C ARG A 78 4.25 -12.56 16.39
N MET A 79 3.95 -11.55 15.58
CA MET A 79 3.88 -11.65 14.11
C MET A 79 5.24 -11.58 13.42
N ARG A 80 6.31 -11.21 14.14
CA ARG A 80 7.66 -10.95 13.60
C ARG A 80 7.66 -9.95 12.45
N VAL A 81 6.94 -8.84 12.61
CA VAL A 81 6.85 -7.76 11.64
C VAL A 81 7.39 -6.44 12.22
N PRO A 82 7.79 -5.46 11.38
CA PRO A 82 8.16 -4.14 11.86
C PRO A 82 7.00 -3.46 12.61
N LEU A 83 7.32 -2.64 13.63
CA LEU A 83 6.31 -1.96 14.46
C LEU A 83 5.29 -1.15 13.64
N GLY A 84 5.74 -0.41 12.62
CA GLY A 84 4.83 0.35 11.75
C GLY A 84 3.79 -0.53 11.06
N ARG A 85 4.18 -1.75 10.69
CA ARG A 85 3.26 -2.75 10.14
C ARG A 85 2.29 -3.26 11.20
N ALA A 86 2.76 -3.54 12.41
CA ALA A 86 1.88 -3.96 13.50
C ALA A 86 0.82 -2.90 13.83
N VAL A 87 1.18 -1.60 13.81
CA VAL A 87 0.23 -0.48 14.01
C VAL A 87 -0.91 -0.53 12.99
N GLU A 88 -0.59 -0.76 11.70
CA GLU A 88 -1.59 -0.91 10.64
C GLU A 88 -2.48 -2.13 10.86
N LEU A 89 -1.88 -3.31 11.09
CA LEU A 89 -2.60 -4.57 11.29
C LEU A 89 -3.56 -4.46 12.48
N THR A 90 -3.08 -3.96 13.62
CA THR A 90 -3.90 -3.71 14.81
C THR A 90 -5.06 -2.77 14.51
N GLY A 91 -4.81 -1.67 13.80
CA GLY A 91 -5.86 -0.71 13.46
C GLY A 91 -6.95 -1.28 12.54
N VAL A 92 -6.57 -2.10 11.57
CA VAL A 92 -7.51 -2.79 10.67
C VAL A 92 -8.32 -3.83 11.44
N VAL A 93 -7.66 -4.68 12.24
CA VAL A 93 -8.34 -5.74 12.99
C VAL A 93 -9.28 -5.16 14.05
N CYS A 94 -8.88 -4.13 14.80
CA CYS A 94 -9.78 -3.49 15.78
C CYS A 94 -11.03 -2.89 15.14
N ARG A 95 -10.92 -2.38 13.90
CA ARG A 95 -12.09 -1.90 13.14
C ARG A 95 -12.99 -3.05 12.71
N PHE A 96 -12.40 -4.12 12.18
CA PHE A 96 -13.13 -5.35 11.85
C PHE A 96 -13.90 -5.87 13.08
N LEU A 97 -13.26 -5.90 14.25
CA LEU A 97 -13.91 -6.29 15.50
C LEU A 97 -15.03 -5.33 15.91
N ALA A 98 -14.87 -4.03 15.72
CA ALA A 98 -15.92 -3.06 16.02
C ALA A 98 -17.19 -3.24 15.17
N GLU A 99 -17.04 -3.77 13.96
CA GLU A 99 -18.17 -4.06 13.05
C GLU A 99 -18.79 -5.44 13.32
N ALA A 100 -17.98 -6.40 13.77
CA ALA A 100 -18.42 -7.77 14.04
C ALA A 100 -19.08 -7.94 15.42
N LEU A 101 -18.65 -7.19 16.42
CA LEU A 101 -19.13 -7.33 17.81
C LEU A 101 -20.50 -6.67 18.01
N SER A 102 -21.31 -7.26 18.89
CA SER A 102 -22.57 -6.65 19.31
C SER A 102 -22.31 -5.33 20.05
N PRO A 103 -23.25 -4.36 20.03
CA PRO A 103 -23.06 -3.08 20.72
C PRO A 103 -22.78 -3.23 22.22
N GLY A 104 -23.36 -4.24 22.86
CA GLY A 104 -23.15 -4.53 24.28
C GLY A 104 -21.74 -5.03 24.58
N THR A 105 -21.23 -5.96 23.78
CA THR A 105 -19.86 -6.48 23.91
C THR A 105 -18.84 -5.38 23.60
N LEU A 106 -19.07 -4.61 22.53
CA LEU A 106 -18.23 -3.48 22.15
C LEU A 106 -18.14 -2.42 23.26
N HIS A 107 -19.26 -2.12 23.93
CA HIS A 107 -19.28 -1.19 25.05
C HIS A 107 -18.44 -1.70 26.24
N ARG A 108 -18.64 -2.96 26.66
CA ARG A 108 -17.85 -3.56 27.76
C ARG A 108 -16.36 -3.60 27.43
N LEU A 109 -16.01 -3.95 26.19
CA LEU A 109 -14.64 -3.96 25.72
C LEU A 109 -13.99 -2.59 25.88
N ARG A 110 -14.66 -1.51 25.46
CA ARG A 110 -14.14 -0.15 25.56
C ARG A 110 -13.98 0.35 26.99
N GLU A 111 -14.88 -0.03 27.90
CA GLU A 111 -14.80 0.33 29.32
C GLU A 111 -13.57 -0.27 30.02
N GLU A 112 -13.08 -1.42 29.57
CA GLU A 112 -11.87 -2.04 30.15
C GLU A 112 -10.55 -1.55 29.55
N LEU A 113 -10.62 -0.89 28.39
CA LEU A 113 -9.44 -0.47 27.64
C LEU A 113 -9.05 0.99 27.95
N PRO A 114 -7.75 1.30 28.02
CA PRO A 114 -7.28 2.68 28.04
C PRO A 114 -7.81 3.44 26.81
N GLU A 115 -8.14 4.72 26.98
CA GLU A 115 -8.81 5.54 25.96
C GLU A 115 -8.17 5.43 24.55
N PRO A 116 -6.83 5.50 24.38
CA PRO A 116 -6.24 5.39 23.04
C PRO A 116 -6.47 4.03 22.38
N MET A 117 -6.59 2.96 23.17
CA MET A 117 -6.85 1.62 22.68
C MET A 117 -8.34 1.41 22.42
N GLY A 118 -9.21 1.89 23.32
CA GLY A 118 -10.66 1.88 23.12
C GLY A 118 -11.10 2.68 21.88
N ALA A 119 -10.37 3.76 21.54
CA ALA A 119 -10.60 4.56 20.34
C ALA A 119 -10.44 3.77 19.04
N LEU A 120 -9.62 2.72 19.00
CA LEU A 120 -9.46 1.85 17.81
C LEU A 120 -10.74 1.11 17.42
N PHE A 121 -11.64 0.92 18.38
CA PHE A 121 -12.93 0.27 18.21
C PHE A 121 -14.08 1.26 17.97
N SER A 122 -13.76 2.54 17.75
CA SER A 122 -14.76 3.50 17.28
C SER A 122 -14.84 3.43 15.76
N PRO A 123 -16.04 3.48 15.16
CA PRO A 123 -16.16 3.76 13.74
C PRO A 123 -15.35 5.01 13.45
N ARG A 124 -14.40 4.94 12.51
CA ARG A 124 -13.84 6.18 11.98
C ARG A 124 -15.02 6.90 11.34
N GLU A 125 -15.35 8.10 11.84
CA GLU A 125 -16.07 9.05 11.02
C GLU A 125 -15.35 9.04 9.68
N SER A 126 -16.05 8.63 8.63
CA SER A 126 -15.45 8.50 7.30
C SER A 126 -14.86 9.86 7.02
N GLY A 127 -13.52 9.96 7.15
CA GLY A 127 -12.84 11.24 7.16
C GLY A 127 -13.36 11.98 5.96
N GLU A 128 -13.92 13.18 6.21
CA GLU A 128 -14.46 14.07 5.21
C GLU A 128 -13.59 13.88 3.97
N ARG A 129 -14.15 13.29 2.90
CA ARG A 129 -13.38 13.09 1.69
C ARG A 129 -12.94 14.47 1.32
N PHE A 130 -11.68 14.80 1.58
CA PHE A 130 -11.09 16.02 1.08
C PHE A 130 -11.24 15.84 -0.43
N GLU A 131 -12.21 16.53 -1.02
CA GLU A 131 -12.27 16.61 -2.46
C GLU A 131 -10.88 17.09 -2.85
N PRO A 132 -10.11 16.30 -3.62
CA PRO A 132 -8.86 16.80 -4.13
C PRO A 132 -9.24 18.08 -4.86
N VAL A 133 -8.83 19.21 -4.29
CA VAL A 133 -9.04 20.52 -4.91
C VAL A 133 -8.18 20.44 -6.16
N HIS A 134 -8.80 20.04 -7.26
CA HIS A 134 -8.26 20.15 -8.59
C HIS A 134 -8.22 21.65 -8.86
N LEU A 135 -7.16 22.30 -8.37
CA LEU A 135 -6.78 23.62 -8.85
C LEU A 135 -6.67 23.46 -10.35
N GLU A 136 -7.56 24.13 -11.10
CA GLU A 136 -7.47 24.12 -12.55
C GLU A 136 -6.02 24.45 -12.91
N PRO A 137 -5.35 23.61 -13.72
CA PRO A 137 -4.00 23.89 -14.13
C PRO A 137 -4.06 25.19 -14.92
N SER A 138 -3.67 26.29 -14.27
CA SER A 138 -3.44 27.57 -14.92
C SER A 138 -2.27 27.36 -15.86
N ARG A 139 -2.55 26.84 -17.07
CA ARG A 139 -1.68 26.69 -18.25
C ARG A 139 -0.18 26.73 -17.93
N GLY A 140 0.26 25.79 -17.11
CA GLY A 140 1.62 25.70 -16.64
C GLY A 140 1.90 24.24 -16.40
N THR A 141 2.41 23.55 -17.41
CA THR A 141 2.89 22.19 -17.23
C THR A 141 4.13 22.20 -16.35
N LEU A 142 4.49 21.10 -15.68
CA LEU A 142 5.74 21.01 -14.90
C LEU A 142 7.00 21.30 -15.74
N ALA A 143 6.88 21.31 -17.08
CA ALA A 143 7.93 21.74 -17.99
C ALA A 143 8.16 23.27 -17.97
N GLU A 144 7.16 24.06 -17.58
CA GLU A 144 7.19 25.53 -17.57
C GLU A 144 7.75 26.12 -16.26
N GLY A 145 8.15 25.27 -15.31
CA GLY A 145 8.71 25.68 -14.02
C GLY A 145 7.69 25.71 -12.89
N ARG A 146 8.16 26.05 -11.67
CA ARG A 146 7.29 26.11 -10.47
C ARG A 146 6.20 27.17 -10.68
N PRO A 147 4.98 26.96 -10.13
CA PRO A 147 3.99 28.03 -10.03
C PRO A 147 4.63 29.27 -9.37
N GLY A 148 4.70 30.37 -10.12
CA GLY A 148 5.33 31.64 -9.68
C GLY A 148 6.76 31.89 -10.19
N SER A 149 7.39 30.99 -10.94
CA SER A 149 8.65 31.29 -11.65
C SER A 149 8.38 31.75 -13.07
N THR A 150 8.84 32.95 -13.44
CA THR A 150 8.80 33.46 -14.83
C THR A 150 9.85 32.84 -15.75
N HIS A 151 10.66 31.93 -15.23
CA HIS A 151 11.77 31.31 -15.95
C HIS A 151 11.50 29.81 -16.07
N PRO A 152 11.13 29.30 -17.26
CA PRO A 152 10.93 27.88 -17.46
C PRO A 152 12.22 27.10 -17.18
N LEU A 153 12.08 25.81 -16.85
CA LEU A 153 13.22 24.95 -16.50
C LEU A 153 14.23 24.83 -17.66
N SER A 154 13.79 25.05 -18.90
CA SER A 154 14.63 25.17 -20.10
C SER A 154 15.55 26.40 -20.11
N GLU A 155 15.21 27.44 -19.34
CA GLU A 155 16.01 28.68 -19.21
C GLU A 155 16.84 28.71 -17.92
N ALA A 156 16.66 27.74 -17.03
CA ALA A 156 17.44 27.62 -15.81
C ALA A 156 18.90 27.29 -16.16
N SER A 157 19.76 28.32 -16.14
CA SER A 157 21.22 28.19 -16.18
C SER A 157 21.81 28.37 -14.78
N PRO A 158 21.77 27.35 -13.91
CA PRO A 158 22.34 27.47 -12.57
C PRO A 158 23.85 27.70 -12.64
N GLU A 159 24.35 28.80 -12.06
CA GLU A 159 25.79 29.12 -11.98
C GLU A 159 26.62 28.01 -11.33
N ARG A 160 25.97 27.16 -10.51
CA ARG A 160 26.58 26.00 -9.84
C ARG A 160 25.95 24.70 -10.30
N ALA A 161 26.08 24.40 -11.59
CA ALA A 161 25.93 23.03 -12.05
C ALA A 161 27.05 22.18 -11.44
N GLN A 162 26.69 21.11 -10.71
CA GLN A 162 27.63 20.10 -10.23
C GLN A 162 28.48 19.58 -11.40
N SER A 163 29.72 19.16 -11.15
CA SER A 163 30.72 18.81 -12.18
C SER A 163 30.26 17.73 -13.18
N GLN A 164 29.21 16.98 -12.85
CA GLN A 164 28.61 15.92 -13.66
C GLN A 164 27.20 16.26 -14.17
N SER A 165 26.83 17.54 -14.19
CA SER A 165 25.53 17.96 -14.70
C SER A 165 25.43 17.78 -16.21
N VAL A 166 24.39 17.06 -16.62
CA VAL A 166 23.98 16.84 -18.02
C VAL A 166 23.76 18.17 -18.76
N ALA A 167 23.40 19.24 -18.05
CA ALA A 167 23.16 20.58 -18.61
C ALA A 167 24.43 21.34 -19.02
N ARG A 168 25.64 20.85 -18.64
CA ARG A 168 26.93 21.47 -19.00
C ARG A 168 27.62 20.83 -20.19
N THR A 169 27.12 19.70 -20.68
CA THR A 169 27.77 18.89 -21.70
C THR A 169 26.88 18.85 -22.94
N ASP A 170 27.39 19.32 -24.09
CA ASP A 170 26.63 19.33 -25.35
C ASP A 170 26.25 17.92 -25.86
N ASN A 171 26.90 16.88 -25.35
CA ASN A 171 26.63 15.48 -25.69
C ASN A 171 26.86 14.56 -24.48
N PRO A 172 25.96 14.58 -23.48
CA PRO A 172 26.14 13.88 -22.20
C PRO A 172 26.11 12.34 -22.32
N HIS A 173 25.77 11.83 -23.50
CA HIS A 173 25.80 10.41 -23.84
C HIS A 173 26.78 10.10 -24.99
N GLY A 174 27.74 10.99 -25.27
CA GLY A 174 28.75 10.77 -26.31
C GLY A 174 29.49 9.45 -26.14
N ASP A 175 29.78 9.08 -24.89
CA ASP A 175 30.55 7.89 -24.54
C ASP A 175 29.73 6.59 -24.61
N THR A 176 28.39 6.71 -24.67
CA THR A 176 27.45 5.58 -24.82
C THR A 176 26.85 5.50 -26.23
N LYS A 177 27.10 6.49 -27.08
CA LYS A 177 26.66 6.48 -28.48
C LYS A 177 27.52 5.53 -29.31
N LEU A 178 27.09 4.27 -29.39
CA LEU A 178 27.54 3.30 -30.41
C LEU A 178 27.03 3.63 -31.83
N SER A 179 26.46 4.81 -32.06
CA SER A 179 25.91 5.22 -33.35
C SER A 179 26.03 6.72 -33.54
N SER A 180 27.23 7.18 -33.88
CA SER A 180 27.38 8.32 -34.79
C SER A 180 27.91 7.78 -36.11
N ALA A 181 27.01 7.21 -36.91
CA ALA A 181 27.23 7.21 -38.35
C ALA A 181 27.30 8.69 -38.74
N THR A 182 28.52 9.16 -39.00
CA THR A 182 28.75 10.43 -39.69
C THR A 182 27.96 10.33 -40.98
N GLY A 183 26.82 11.01 -41.04
CA GLY A 183 25.94 11.04 -42.20
C GLY A 183 26.72 11.58 -43.38
N LEU A 184 27.23 10.65 -44.20
CA LEU A 184 27.53 10.90 -45.59
C LEU A 184 26.22 11.33 -46.24
N THR A 185 26.33 12.44 -46.96
CA THR A 185 25.28 13.12 -47.72
C THR A 185 24.34 12.15 -48.43
N GLN A 186 23.06 12.52 -48.45
CA GLN A 186 21.90 11.87 -49.06
C GLN A 186 21.97 11.77 -50.61
N GLU A 187 23.16 11.71 -51.18
CA GLU A 187 23.45 11.68 -52.61
C GLU A 187 24.53 10.64 -52.91
N ARG A 188 24.20 9.35 -52.75
CA ARG A 188 24.87 8.20 -53.40
C ARG A 188 24.10 6.93 -53.00
N GLU A 189 23.16 6.49 -53.83
CA GLU A 189 23.37 5.54 -54.94
C GLU A 189 22.90 4.14 -54.53
N GLY A 190 21.62 3.89 -54.76
CA GLY A 190 21.21 2.81 -55.67
C GLY A 190 21.38 1.34 -55.27
N GLU A 191 21.87 0.98 -54.09
CA GLU A 191 22.05 -0.43 -53.73
C GLU A 191 21.22 -0.86 -52.50
N THR A 192 19.90 -0.88 -52.71
CA THR A 192 18.97 -1.56 -51.80
C THR A 192 18.97 -3.06 -52.09
N LEU A 193 19.60 -3.86 -51.23
CA LEU A 193 19.60 -5.34 -51.23
C LEU A 193 18.26 -5.98 -50.83
N ALA A 194 17.14 -5.32 -51.15
CA ALA A 194 15.79 -5.78 -50.79
C ALA A 194 14.83 -5.64 -51.98
N THR A 195 15.22 -6.15 -53.16
CA THR A 195 14.23 -6.45 -54.20
C THR A 195 13.58 -7.79 -53.90
N GLY A 196 12.56 -7.77 -53.04
CA GLY A 196 11.56 -8.82 -52.98
C GLY A 196 10.81 -8.85 -54.31
N HIS A 197 10.86 -9.98 -55.01
CA HIS A 197 10.14 -10.21 -56.26
C HIS A 197 8.63 -10.09 -56.04
N LEU A 198 8.00 -9.12 -56.70
CA LEU A 198 6.55 -8.99 -56.83
C LEU A 198 6.02 -10.12 -57.72
N GLY A 199 5.24 -11.06 -57.17
CA GLY A 199 4.61 -12.07 -58.03
C GLY A 199 3.85 -13.26 -57.43
N SER A 200 3.66 -13.41 -56.12
CA SER A 200 2.90 -14.57 -55.58
C SER A 200 1.70 -14.15 -54.72
N ASN A 201 0.52 -14.03 -55.34
CA ASN A 201 -0.76 -13.96 -54.64
C ASN A 201 -1.21 -15.35 -54.19
N ARG A 202 -0.65 -15.88 -53.10
CA ARG A 202 -1.23 -17.06 -52.44
C ARG A 202 -1.19 -16.92 -50.92
N PRO A 203 -2.35 -16.88 -50.22
CA PRO A 203 -2.38 -16.79 -48.76
C PRO A 203 -1.91 -18.09 -48.12
N LEU A 204 -1.21 -17.95 -46.99
CA LEU A 204 -0.53 -19.02 -46.22
C LEU A 204 -1.46 -19.97 -45.45
N SER A 205 -2.76 -20.03 -45.78
CA SER A 205 -3.75 -20.84 -45.06
C SER A 205 -3.96 -22.26 -45.61
N GLU A 206 -3.16 -22.69 -46.58
CA GLU A 206 -3.19 -24.08 -47.08
C GLU A 206 -1.81 -24.73 -47.01
N ARG A 207 -1.40 -25.15 -45.81
CA ARG A 207 -0.54 -26.33 -45.67
C ARG A 207 -1.02 -27.16 -44.47
N LYS A 208 -1.51 -28.35 -44.80
CA LYS A 208 -1.78 -29.47 -43.90
C LYS A 208 -0.47 -30.00 -43.31
#